data_AF-A0A0R3TTQ9-F1
#
_entry.id   AF-A0A0R3TTQ9-F1
#
_cell.length_a   1.000
_cell.length_b   1.000
_cell.length_c   1.000
_cell.angle_alpha   90.00
_cell.angle_beta   90.00
_cell.angle_gamma   90.00
#
_symmetry.space_group_name_H-M   'P 1'
#
loop_
_entity.id
_entity.type
_entity.pdbx_description
1 polymer ?
#
loop_
_entity_poly.entity_id
_entity_poly.type
_entity_poly.pdbx_seq_one_letter_code
_entity_poly.pdbx_strand_id
1 'polypeptide(L)'
;MHGNIEYSFSALGGIEAELAFAVEKQTLSRATTLNLIDISSATCIALKTGGSQVSVGTFSQQMVDGKIQPITFLSKKPTSTEIRYSTFDRELFNTYLAVKHFQRILEAKQFTIFTDYKPLIYAIWVPTDHHSLQGNLSFGLCPLNHTAGRFSTIYMGFRSQTFA
;
A
#
# COMPACT_ATOMS: atom_id res chain seq x y z
N MET A 1 -11.75 18.60 7.56
CA MET A 1 -10.72 18.09 8.50
C MET A 1 -9.49 17.73 7.70
N HIS A 2 -8.51 18.63 7.64
CA HIS A 2 -7.25 18.41 6.93
C HIS A 2 -6.38 17.50 7.78
N GLY A 3 -6.34 16.21 7.44
CA GLY A 3 -5.43 15.26 8.07
C GLY A 3 -4.00 15.55 7.61
N ASN A 4 -3.29 16.41 8.35
CA ASN A 4 -1.84 16.46 8.28
C ASN A 4 -1.32 15.12 8.78
N ILE A 5 -0.83 14.29 7.86
CA ILE A 5 -0.15 13.06 8.18
C ILE A 5 1.27 13.45 8.63
N GLU A 6 1.42 13.73 9.92
CA GLU A 6 2.71 13.79 10.59
C GLU A 6 3.25 12.36 10.76
N TYR A 7 4.41 12.09 10.15
CA TYR A 7 5.28 11.02 10.60
C TYR A 7 6.66 11.61 10.83
N SER A 8 7.18 11.42 12.04
CA SER A 8 8.48 11.88 12.49
C SER A 8 9.59 11.28 11.65
N PHE A 9 10.35 12.14 11.00
CA PHE A 9 11.57 11.83 10.28
C PHE A 9 12.74 11.94 11.26
N SER A 10 13.44 10.84 11.54
CA SER A 10 14.69 10.84 12.30
C SER A 10 15.83 10.27 11.45
N ALA A 11 17.00 10.92 11.59
CA ALA A 11 17.99 11.16 10.54
C ALA A 11 18.77 9.94 10.03
N LEU A 12 19.17 10.03 8.74
CA LEU A 12 20.37 9.45 8.09
C LEU A 12 20.27 9.72 6.57
N GLY A 13 20.10 10.99 6.19
CA GLY A 13 20.07 11.45 4.80
C GLY A 13 20.62 12.86 4.82
N GLY A 14 21.45 13.24 3.84
CA GLY A 14 21.97 14.61 3.78
C GLY A 14 20.81 15.61 3.73
N ILE A 15 21.00 16.79 4.34
CA ILE A 15 20.01 17.87 4.39
C ILE A 15 19.42 18.17 3.00
N GLU A 16 20.24 18.10 1.95
CA GLU A 16 19.80 18.32 0.57
C GLU A 16 18.80 17.28 0.05
N ALA A 17 18.98 16.00 0.38
CA ALA A 17 18.07 14.94 -0.06
C ALA A 17 16.71 15.07 0.64
N GLU A 18 16.71 15.53 1.90
CA GLU A 18 15.49 15.76 2.66
C GLU A 18 14.72 16.98 2.15
N LEU A 19 15.44 18.05 1.79
CA LEU A 19 14.87 19.23 1.13
C LEU A 19 14.27 18.87 -0.23
N ALA A 20 15.01 18.12 -1.06
CA ALA A 20 14.51 17.67 -2.37
C ALA A 20 13.23 16.83 -2.24
N PHE A 21 13.21 15.88 -1.29
CA PHE A 21 12.03 15.07 -1.01
C PHE A 21 10.85 15.92 -0.51
N ALA A 22 11.09 16.89 0.36
CA ALA A 22 10.05 17.80 0.84
C ALA A 22 9.46 18.64 -0.30
N VAL A 23 10.30 19.14 -1.20
CA VAL A 23 9.89 19.90 -2.39
C VAL A 23 9.09 19.02 -3.35
N GLU A 24 9.54 17.80 -3.62
CA GLU A 24 8.80 16.86 -4.48
C GLU A 24 7.45 16.48 -3.86
N LYS A 25 7.40 16.22 -2.55
CA LYS A 25 6.16 15.94 -1.83
C LYS A 25 5.18 17.11 -1.92
N GLN A 26 5.68 18.33 -1.77
CA GLN A 26 4.86 19.53 -1.89
C GLN A 26 4.37 19.74 -3.32
N THR A 27 5.23 19.50 -4.31
CA THR A 27 4.88 19.61 -5.74
C THR A 27 3.82 18.58 -6.11
N LEU A 28 3.98 17.31 -5.67
CA LEU A 28 3.01 16.25 -5.88
C LEU A 28 1.67 16.56 -5.20
N SER A 29 1.70 17.05 -3.96
CA SER A 29 0.50 17.46 -3.22
C SER A 29 -0.23 18.63 -3.87
N ARG A 30 0.48 19.51 -4.58
CA ARG A 30 -0.11 20.64 -5.30
C ARG A 30 -0.66 20.22 -6.68
N ALA A 31 0.07 19.35 -7.37
CA ALA A 31 -0.32 18.85 -8.69
C ALA A 31 -1.48 17.85 -8.61
N THR A 32 -1.66 17.20 -7.45
CA THR A 32 -2.62 16.11 -7.27
C THR A 32 -3.72 16.53 -6.32
N THR A 33 -4.95 16.70 -6.82
CA THR A 33 -6.13 16.83 -5.96
C THR A 33 -6.51 15.46 -5.43
N LEU A 34 -6.42 15.28 -4.10
CA LEU A 34 -6.94 14.08 -3.45
C LEU A 34 -8.46 14.07 -3.54
N ASN A 35 -9.02 12.98 -4.04
CA ASN A 35 -10.46 12.84 -4.19
C ASN A 35 -11.06 12.10 -3.00
N LEU A 36 -12.27 12.51 -2.60
CA LEU A 36 -13.04 11.72 -1.65
C LEU A 36 -13.41 10.38 -2.30
N ILE A 37 -13.46 9.33 -1.49
CA ILE A 37 -13.88 8.00 -1.94
C ILE A 37 -15.31 8.08 -2.45
N ASP A 38 -15.55 7.57 -3.65
CA ASP A 38 -16.92 7.41 -4.15
C ASP A 38 -17.56 6.21 -3.45
N ILE A 39 -18.54 6.48 -2.59
CA ILE A 39 -19.25 5.46 -1.79
C ILE A 39 -20.34 4.78 -2.64
N SER A 40 -20.73 5.36 -3.78
CA SER A 40 -22.05 5.14 -4.38
C SER A 40 -22.20 3.87 -5.22
N SER A 41 -21.18 3.30 -5.88
CA SER A 41 -21.29 1.93 -6.42
C SER A 41 -19.96 1.38 -6.94
N ALA A 42 -19.78 0.06 -6.83
CA ALA A 42 -18.86 -0.85 -7.54
C ALA A 42 -17.37 -0.51 -7.70
N THR A 43 -16.92 0.69 -7.35
CA THR A 43 -15.56 1.14 -7.65
C THR A 43 -14.56 0.38 -6.79
N CYS A 44 -13.78 -0.47 -7.46
CA CYS A 44 -12.68 -1.19 -6.86
C CYS A 44 -11.53 -0.21 -6.55
N ILE A 45 -10.97 -0.32 -5.35
CA ILE A 45 -9.78 0.44 -4.99
C ILE A 45 -8.56 -0.28 -5.52
N ALA A 46 -7.71 0.42 -6.26
CA ALA A 46 -6.41 -0.08 -6.67
C ALA A 46 -5.35 0.42 -5.69
N LEU A 47 -4.69 -0.51 -5.01
CA LEU A 47 -3.57 -0.26 -4.15
C LEU A 47 -2.28 -0.56 -4.91
N LYS A 48 -1.40 0.44 -5.08
CA LYS A 48 -0.09 0.23 -5.68
C LYS A 48 0.98 0.25 -4.62
N THR A 49 1.81 -0.79 -4.60
CA THR A 49 2.85 -0.97 -3.59
C THR A 49 4.19 -1.13 -4.27
N GLY A 50 5.19 -0.42 -3.78
CA GLY A 50 6.56 -0.62 -4.20
C GLY A 50 7.51 0.03 -3.22
N GLY A 51 8.77 -0.32 -3.32
CA GLY A 51 9.80 0.31 -2.51
C GLY A 51 11.17 -0.03 -3.00
N SER A 52 12.14 0.60 -2.37
CA SER A 52 13.54 0.37 -2.58
C SER A 52 14.22 0.14 -1.24
N GLN A 53 15.53 -0.08 -1.26
CA GLN A 53 16.31 -0.16 -0.03
C GLN A 53 16.26 1.14 0.79
N VAL A 54 15.91 2.27 0.16
CA VAL A 54 15.98 3.60 0.77
C VAL A 54 14.61 4.25 1.00
N SER A 55 13.53 3.65 0.47
CA SER A 55 12.19 4.23 0.56
C SER A 55 11.10 3.18 0.45
N VAL A 56 10.00 3.40 1.16
CA VAL A 56 8.72 2.71 0.98
C VAL A 56 7.77 3.69 0.31
N GLY A 57 7.09 3.28 -0.77
CA GLY A 57 6.15 4.13 -1.50
C GLY A 57 4.89 3.36 -1.90
N THR A 58 3.74 3.78 -1.39
CA THR A 58 2.45 3.18 -1.76
C THR A 58 1.37 4.23 -1.89
N PHE A 59 0.40 3.98 -2.76
CA PHE A 59 -0.73 4.88 -2.93
C PHE A 59 -1.98 4.10 -3.33
N SER A 60 -3.13 4.67 -3.01
CA SER A 60 -4.43 4.16 -3.43
C SER A 60 -5.11 5.09 -4.43
N GLN A 61 -5.79 4.49 -5.39
CA GLN A 61 -6.52 5.18 -6.44
C GLN A 61 -7.85 4.45 -6.72
N GLN A 62 -8.82 5.17 -7.26
CA GLN A 62 -10.09 4.64 -7.74
C GLN A 62 -10.32 5.00 -9.21
N MET A 63 -11.21 4.27 -9.87
CA MET A 63 -11.66 4.59 -11.22
C MET A 63 -13.10 5.12 -11.15
N VAL A 64 -13.30 6.40 -11.40
CA VAL A 64 -14.63 7.04 -11.38
C VAL A 64 -14.87 7.66 -12.76
N ASP A 65 -15.98 7.31 -13.39
CA ASP A 65 -16.34 7.78 -14.75
C ASP A 65 -15.22 7.60 -15.79
N GLY A 66 -14.53 6.45 -15.73
CA GLY A 66 -13.42 6.13 -16.63
C GLY A 66 -12.13 6.93 -16.38
N LYS A 67 -12.06 7.69 -15.29
CA LYS A 67 -10.87 8.45 -14.88
C LYS A 67 -10.23 7.88 -13.62
N ILE A 68 -8.91 7.76 -13.65
CA ILE A 68 -8.13 7.39 -12.47
C ILE A 68 -8.08 8.59 -11.54
N GLN A 69 -8.53 8.41 -10.31
CA GLN A 69 -8.52 9.41 -9.25
C GLN A 69 -7.67 8.93 -8.08
N PRO A 70 -6.61 9.64 -7.70
CA PRO A 70 -5.85 9.32 -6.50
C PRO A 70 -6.66 9.66 -5.25
N ILE A 71 -6.57 8.77 -4.25
CA ILE A 71 -7.27 8.92 -2.97
C ILE A 71 -6.29 9.35 -1.89
N THR A 72 -5.17 8.63 -1.74
CA THR A 72 -4.18 8.91 -0.70
C THR A 72 -2.84 8.23 -0.99
N PHE A 73 -1.76 8.79 -0.43
CA PHE A 73 -0.38 8.38 -0.62
C PHE A 73 0.29 8.13 0.73
N LEU A 74 1.16 7.13 0.79
CA LEU A 74 2.04 6.86 1.92
C LEU A 74 3.48 6.73 1.39
N SER A 75 4.38 7.49 1.98
CA SER A 75 5.81 7.34 1.78
C SER A 75 6.49 7.30 3.15
N LYS A 76 7.41 6.35 3.34
CA LYS A 76 8.13 6.15 4.60
C LYS A 76 9.59 5.84 4.31
N LYS A 77 10.49 6.41 5.12
CA LYS A 77 11.89 5.98 5.16
C LYS A 77 12.02 4.68 5.98
N PRO A 78 12.62 3.62 5.43
CA PRO A 78 12.81 2.38 6.18
C PRO A 78 13.79 2.57 7.34
N THR A 79 13.54 1.89 8.46
CA THR A 79 14.44 1.85 9.61
C THR A 79 15.73 1.08 9.28
N SER A 80 16.78 1.22 10.09
CA SER A 80 18.03 0.46 9.91
C SER A 80 17.81 -1.05 9.85
N THR A 81 16.80 -1.56 10.57
CA THR A 81 16.38 -2.97 10.52
C THR A 81 15.63 -3.30 9.24
N GLU A 82 14.69 -2.46 8.81
CA GLU A 82 13.91 -2.65 7.58
C GLU A 82 14.78 -2.62 6.32
N ILE A 83 15.88 -1.84 6.31
CA ILE A 83 16.86 -1.81 5.22
C ILE A 83 17.51 -3.18 5.00
N ARG A 84 17.74 -3.94 6.08
CA ARG A 84 18.40 -5.26 6.05
C ARG A 84 17.48 -6.40 5.61
N TYR A 85 16.19 -6.13 5.42
CA TYR A 85 15.25 -7.12 4.91
C TYR A 85 15.66 -7.61 3.52
N SER A 86 15.38 -8.88 3.24
CA SER A 86 15.54 -9.42 1.89
C SER A 86 14.62 -8.67 0.91
N THR A 87 14.88 -8.76 -0.40
CA THR A 87 13.97 -8.16 -1.40
C THR A 87 12.54 -8.65 -1.22
N PHE A 88 12.39 -9.95 -0.93
CA PHE A 88 11.09 -10.54 -0.68
C PHE A 88 10.41 -9.96 0.56
N ASP A 89 11.10 -9.88 1.69
CA ASP A 89 10.55 -9.35 2.94
C ASP A 89 10.21 -7.86 2.83
N ARG A 90 10.99 -7.09 2.07
CA ARG A 90 10.70 -5.68 1.81
C ARG A 90 9.41 -5.50 1.03
N GLU A 91 9.22 -6.26 -0.05
CA GLU A 91 8.01 -6.16 -0.87
C GLU A 91 6.76 -6.60 -0.10
N LEU A 92 6.89 -7.66 0.69
CA LEU A 92 5.86 -8.09 1.62
C LEU A 92 5.55 -7.01 2.67
N PHE A 93 6.59 -6.40 3.25
CA PHE A 93 6.46 -5.35 4.25
C PHE A 93 5.79 -4.09 3.67
N ASN A 94 6.17 -3.67 2.45
CA ASN A 94 5.55 -2.56 1.73
C ASN A 94 4.05 -2.82 1.54
N THR A 95 3.70 -4.04 1.14
CA THR A 95 2.30 -4.45 0.94
C THR A 95 1.52 -4.46 2.24
N TYR A 96 2.10 -5.01 3.31
CA TYR A 96 1.51 -5.00 4.64
C TYR A 96 1.28 -3.58 5.16
N LEU A 97 2.28 -2.69 5.04
CA LEU A 97 2.15 -1.29 5.45
C LEU A 97 1.05 -0.58 4.68
N ALA A 98 0.95 -0.83 3.37
CA ALA A 98 -0.07 -0.27 2.51
C ALA A 98 -1.47 -0.69 2.97
N VAL A 99 -1.71 -2.00 3.13
CA VAL A 99 -2.99 -2.53 3.63
C VAL A 99 -3.33 -1.95 5.00
N LYS A 100 -2.37 -1.93 5.93
CA LYS A 100 -2.58 -1.41 7.28
C LYS A 100 -2.91 0.08 7.28
N HIS A 101 -2.23 0.87 6.48
CA HIS A 101 -2.45 2.31 6.43
C HIS A 101 -3.79 2.66 5.79
N PHE A 102 -4.19 1.95 4.73
CA PHE A 102 -5.46 2.18 4.03
C PHE A 102 -6.63 1.33 4.56
N GLN A 103 -6.44 0.57 5.65
CA GLN A 103 -7.41 -0.39 6.18
C GLN A 103 -8.84 0.16 6.25
N ARG A 104 -9.03 1.35 6.83
CA ARG A 104 -10.36 1.98 6.95
C ARG A 104 -11.08 2.21 5.62
N ILE A 105 -10.32 2.38 4.54
CA ILE A 105 -10.84 2.59 3.18
C ILE A 105 -11.06 1.24 2.48
N LEU A 106 -10.21 0.26 2.77
CA LEU A 106 -10.25 -1.07 2.17
C LEU A 106 -11.31 -1.98 2.81
N GLU A 107 -11.64 -1.83 4.10
CA GLU A 107 -12.60 -2.68 4.82
C GLU A 107 -14.00 -2.66 4.22
N ALA A 108 -14.41 -1.53 3.65
CA ALA A 108 -15.74 -1.35 3.09
C ALA A 108 -15.85 -1.82 1.62
N LYS A 109 -14.75 -2.26 0.99
CA LYS A 109 -14.71 -2.45 -0.47
C LYS A 109 -13.77 -3.57 -0.91
N GLN A 110 -14.09 -4.18 -2.05
CA GLN A 110 -13.13 -5.01 -2.76
C GLN A 110 -11.99 -4.14 -3.32
N PHE A 111 -10.77 -4.65 -3.24
CA PHE A 111 -9.60 -3.93 -3.70
C PHE A 111 -8.61 -4.84 -4.42
N THR A 112 -7.73 -4.22 -5.19
CA THR A 112 -6.72 -4.89 -6.00
C THR A 112 -5.35 -4.35 -5.64
N ILE A 113 -4.41 -5.23 -5.28
CA ILE A 113 -3.02 -4.87 -5.04
C ILE A 113 -2.23 -5.04 -6.33
N PHE A 114 -1.50 -3.99 -6.73
CA PHE A 114 -0.54 -3.98 -7.81
C PHE A 114 0.87 -3.91 -7.23
N THR A 115 1.67 -4.93 -7.51
CA THR A 115 3.10 -5.02 -7.14
C THR A 115 3.91 -5.40 -8.37
N ASP A 116 5.15 -4.93 -8.48
CA ASP A 116 6.09 -5.39 -9.50
C ASP A 116 6.79 -6.71 -9.11
N TYR A 117 6.60 -7.18 -7.88
CA TYR A 117 7.31 -8.35 -7.35
C TYR A 117 6.50 -9.65 -7.44
N LYS A 118 6.72 -10.39 -8.53
CA LYS A 118 6.02 -11.66 -8.84
C LYS A 118 6.02 -12.71 -7.72
N PRO A 119 7.12 -12.93 -6.97
CA PRO A 119 7.13 -13.94 -5.89
C PRO A 119 6.08 -13.68 -4.81
N LEU A 120 5.67 -12.41 -4.62
CA LEU A 120 4.65 -12.05 -3.63
C LEU A 120 3.28 -12.63 -3.95
N ILE A 121 2.97 -12.83 -5.25
CA ILE A 121 1.72 -13.45 -5.68
C ILE A 121 1.55 -14.78 -4.97
N TYR A 122 2.55 -15.65 -5.03
CA TYR A 122 2.46 -17.01 -4.49
C TYR A 122 2.48 -17.04 -2.97
N ALA A 123 3.27 -16.17 -2.33
CA ALA A 123 3.42 -16.13 -0.89
C ALA A 123 2.11 -15.83 -0.14
N ILE A 124 1.24 -15.00 -0.70
CA ILE A 124 -0.04 -14.63 -0.07
C ILE A 124 -1.02 -15.81 0.03
N TRP A 125 -0.87 -16.83 -0.83
CA TRP A 125 -1.74 -18.01 -0.82
C TRP A 125 -1.26 -19.12 0.10
N VAL A 126 -0.01 -19.08 0.54
CA VAL A 126 0.54 -20.12 1.41
C VAL A 126 0.07 -19.85 2.84
N PRO A 127 -0.62 -20.80 3.51
CA PRO A 127 -0.90 -20.69 4.94
C PRO A 127 0.43 -20.70 5.69
N THR A 128 0.69 -19.65 6.44
CA THR A 128 1.91 -19.52 7.26
C THR A 128 1.55 -19.24 8.71
N ASP A 129 2.51 -19.50 9.61
CA ASP A 129 2.37 -19.23 11.03
C ASP A 129 1.87 -17.80 11.31
N HIS A 130 0.94 -17.70 12.26
CA HIS A 130 0.20 -16.47 12.60
C HIS A 130 1.08 -15.27 12.98
N HIS A 131 2.33 -15.50 13.35
CA HIS A 131 3.26 -14.44 13.78
C HIS A 131 4.05 -13.80 12.63
N SER A 132 3.97 -14.32 11.41
CA SER A 132 4.67 -13.77 10.25
C SER A 132 3.91 -12.61 9.59
N LEU A 133 4.61 -11.75 8.83
CA LEU A 133 3.97 -10.69 8.04
C LEU A 133 3.01 -11.26 6.99
N GLN A 134 3.34 -12.42 6.41
CA GLN A 134 2.44 -13.19 5.53
C GLN A 134 1.19 -13.61 6.27
N GLY A 135 1.33 -14.27 7.43
CA GLY A 135 0.20 -14.71 8.25
C GLY A 135 -0.73 -13.58 8.66
N ASN A 136 -0.18 -12.42 9.04
CA ASN A 136 -0.98 -11.24 9.39
C ASN A 136 -1.72 -10.65 8.17
N LEU A 137 -1.09 -10.63 6.99
CA LEU A 137 -1.74 -10.19 5.76
C LEU A 137 -2.88 -11.14 5.38
N SER A 138 -2.70 -12.45 5.57
CA SER A 138 -3.70 -13.49 5.28
C SER A 138 -4.81 -13.60 6.33
N PHE A 139 -4.58 -13.19 7.59
CA PHE A 139 -5.58 -13.32 8.66
C PHE A 139 -6.75 -12.32 8.52
N GLY A 140 -6.53 -11.18 7.85
CA GLY A 140 -7.57 -10.17 7.59
C GLY A 140 -8.13 -10.18 6.16
N LEU A 141 -7.39 -10.74 5.21
CA LEU A 141 -7.71 -10.69 3.79
C LEU A 141 -7.95 -12.07 3.19
N CYS A 142 -8.96 -12.18 2.32
CA CYS A 142 -9.16 -13.31 1.43
C CYS A 142 -8.64 -12.98 0.04
N PRO A 143 -7.58 -13.66 -0.43
CA PRO A 143 -7.19 -13.61 -1.82
C PRO A 143 -8.32 -14.22 -2.67
N LEU A 144 -8.81 -13.47 -3.65
CA LEU A 144 -9.88 -13.90 -4.55
C LEU A 144 -9.31 -14.49 -5.85
N ASN A 145 -8.31 -13.82 -6.44
CA ASN A 145 -7.65 -14.25 -7.67
C ASN A 145 -6.30 -13.53 -7.86
N HIS A 146 -5.47 -13.98 -8.80
CA HIS A 146 -4.24 -13.30 -9.20
C HIS A 146 -3.94 -13.42 -10.70
N THR A 147 -3.23 -12.45 -11.24
CA THR A 147 -2.71 -12.48 -12.62
C THR A 147 -1.26 -12.00 -12.64
N ALA A 148 -0.37 -12.77 -13.27
CA ALA A 148 1.03 -12.38 -13.47
C ALA A 148 1.20 -11.63 -14.80
N GLY A 149 1.55 -10.34 -14.75
CA GLY A 149 1.82 -9.50 -15.91
C GLY A 149 3.12 -8.68 -15.75
N ARG A 150 3.22 -7.54 -16.46
CA ARG A 150 4.29 -6.54 -16.24
C ARG A 150 4.24 -5.94 -14.82
N PHE A 151 3.02 -5.80 -14.30
CA PHE A 151 2.74 -5.69 -12.88
C PHE A 151 1.93 -6.93 -12.47
N SER A 152 2.20 -7.44 -11.28
CA SER A 152 1.46 -8.52 -10.64
C SER A 152 0.23 -7.95 -9.96
N THR A 153 -0.91 -8.60 -10.17
CA THR A 153 -2.21 -8.14 -9.67
C THR A 153 -2.78 -9.18 -8.72
N ILE A 154 -3.20 -8.75 -7.52
CA ILE A 154 -3.80 -9.61 -6.50
C ILE A 154 -5.15 -9.01 -6.10
N TYR A 155 -6.22 -9.76 -6.30
CA TYR A 155 -7.57 -9.36 -5.90
C TYR A 155 -7.82 -9.77 -4.46
N MET A 156 -8.24 -8.83 -3.62
CA MET A 156 -8.41 -9.00 -2.17
C MET A 156 -9.79 -8.52 -1.72
N GLY A 157 -10.34 -9.20 -0.71
CA GLY A 157 -11.48 -8.72 0.07
C GLY A 157 -11.29 -9.04 1.55
N PHE A 158 -11.96 -8.33 2.45
CA PHE A 158 -11.95 -8.69 3.87
C PHE A 158 -12.82 -9.93 4.11
N ARG A 159 -12.39 -10.82 5.00
CA ARG A 159 -13.29 -11.89 5.50
C ARG A 159 -14.45 -11.22 6.23
N SER A 160 -15.67 -11.59 5.86
CA SER A 160 -16.84 -11.29 6.69
C SER A 160 -16.60 -11.97 8.04
N GLN A 161 -16.27 -11.18 9.07
CA GLN A 161 -16.39 -11.66 10.43
C GLN A 161 -17.90 -11.79 10.66
N THR A 162 -18.43 -13.01 10.55
CA THR A 162 -19.67 -13.33 11.24
C THR A 162 -19.39 -13.18 12.72
N PHE A 163 -19.68 -12.00 13.26
CA PHE A 163 -19.93 -11.86 14.69
C PHE A 163 -21.17 -12.72 14.97
N ALA A 164 -20.93 -13.91 15.50
CA ALA A 164 -21.94 -14.72 16.18
C ALA A 164 -21.86 -14.41 17.68
#